data_AF-A0A917BG52-F1
#
_entry.id   AF-A0A917BG52-F1
#
_cell.length_a   1.000
_cell.length_b   1.000
_cell.length_c   1.000
_cell.angle_alpha   90.00
_cell.angle_beta   90.00
_cell.angle_gamma   90.00
#
_symmetry.space_group_name_H-M   'P 1'
#
loop_
_entity.id
_entity.type
_entity.pdbx_description
1 polymer ?
#
loop_
_entity_poly.entity_id
_entity_poly.type
_entity_poly.pdbx_seq_one_letter_code
_entity_poly.pdbx_strand_id
1 'polypeptide(L)' 'MLETIVRGLLAPVEDRLATFDGQFDLAPGIRARPAPRHTPGSTVFVIGDRGERALLLG' A
#
# COMPACT_ATOMS: atom_id res chain seq x y z
N MET A 1 13.99 16.25 10.68
CA MET A 1 14.54 15.16 11.51
C MET A 1 13.85 13.83 11.24
N LEU A 2 12.53 13.69 11.42
CA LEU A 2 11.81 12.44 11.15
C LEU A 2 11.89 12.00 9.68
N GLU A 3 11.72 12.94 8.75
CA GLU A 3 11.79 12.66 7.32
C GLU A 3 13.16 12.12 6.88
N THR A 4 14.24 12.63 7.48
CA THR A 4 15.62 12.17 7.25
C THR A 4 15.83 10.74 7.73
N ILE A 5 15.22 10.35 8.85
CA ILE A 5 15.28 8.97 9.38
C ILE A 5 14.51 8.01 8.48
N VAL A 6 13.27 8.37 8.10
CA VAL A 6 12.43 7.52 7.23
C VAL A 6 13.10 7.31 5.86
N ARG A 7 13.66 8.37 5.27
CA ARG A 7 14.44 8.25 4.03
C ARG A 7 15.67 7.35 4.21
N GLY A 8 16.39 7.47 5.32
CA GLY A 8 17.51 6.59 5.63
C GLY A 8 17.13 5.11 5.77
N LEU A 9 15.95 4.82 6.33
CA LEU A 9 15.44 3.45 6.46
C LEU A 9 15.01 2.85 5.12
N LEU A 10 14.49 3.67 4.20
CA LEU A 10 14.02 3.23 2.89
C LEU A 10 15.13 3.25 1.82
N ALA A 11 16.29 3.84 2.09
CA ALA A 11 17.43 3.90 1.17
C ALA A 11 17.80 2.55 0.52
N PRO A 12 17.74 1.39 1.21
CA PRO A 12 18.06 0.10 0.59
C PRO A 12 17.08 -0.36 -0.52
N VAL A 13 15.89 0.25 -0.61
CA VAL A 13 14.84 -0.13 -1.58
C VAL A 13 14.38 1.05 -2.44
N GLU A 14 15.09 2.18 -2.39
CA GLU A 14 14.68 3.43 -3.04
C GLU A 14 14.49 3.27 -4.56
N ASP A 15 15.36 2.49 -5.22
CA ASP A 15 15.31 2.19 -6.65
C ASP A 15 14.11 1.32 -7.07
N ARG A 16 13.42 0.71 -6.10
CA ARG A 16 12.27 -0.18 -6.30
C ARG A 16 10.98 0.38 -5.69
N LEU A 17 11.03 1.56 -5.09
CA LEU A 17 9.90 2.15 -4.40
C LEU A 17 8.98 2.87 -5.40
N ALA A 18 7.81 2.28 -5.66
CA ALA A 18 6.72 2.94 -6.38
C ALA A 18 5.65 3.38 -5.37
N THR A 19 5.43 4.70 -5.28
CA THR A 19 4.42 5.27 -4.39
C THR A 19 3.07 5.38 -5.10
N PHE A 20 2.00 5.39 -4.33
CA PHE A 20 0.64 5.59 -4.81
C PHE A 20 -0.15 6.42 -3.81
N ASP A 21 -1.22 7.05 -4.29
CA ASP A 21 -2.12 7.86 -3.48
C ASP A 21 -3.56 7.38 -3.62
N GLY A 22 -4.29 7.42 -2.51
CA GLY A 22 -5.72 7.11 -2.49
C GLY A 22 -6.04 5.68 -2.92
N GLN A 23 -7.22 5.53 -3.51
CA GLN A 23 -7.71 4.25 -4.01
C GLN A 23 -7.25 4.03 -5.45
N PHE A 24 -6.67 2.87 -5.75
CA PHE A 24 -6.28 2.53 -7.12
C PHE A 24 -6.30 1.02 -7.38
N ASP A 25 -6.38 0.67 -8.66
CA ASP A 25 -6.25 -0.71 -9.14
C ASP A 25 -4.76 -1.00 -9.35
N LEU A 26 -4.21 -1.90 -8.53
CA LEU A 26 -2.78 -2.24 -8.55
C LEU A 26 -2.46 -3.22 -9.69
N ALA A 27 -3.35 -4.18 -9.92
CA ALA A 27 -3.26 -5.20 -10.96
C ALA A 27 -4.66 -5.78 -11.22
N PRO A 28 -4.87 -6.56 -12.29
CA PRO A 28 -6.13 -7.28 -12.49
C PRO A 28 -6.50 -8.09 -11.24
N GLY A 29 -7.69 -7.82 -10.69
CA GLY A 29 -8.18 -8.48 -9.48
C GLY A 29 -7.63 -7.95 -8.16
N ILE A 30 -6.72 -6.95 -8.14
CA ILE A 30 -6.12 -6.40 -6.92
C ILE A 30 -6.36 -4.90 -6.82
N ARG A 31 -6.99 -4.46 -5.72
CA ARG A 31 -7.33 -3.05 -5.47
C ARG A 31 -6.84 -2.58 -4.11
N ALA A 32 -6.16 -1.44 -4.09
CA ALA A 32 -5.78 -0.76 -2.87
C ALA A 32 -6.92 0.14 -2.38
N ARG A 33 -7.23 0.08 -1.08
CA ARG A 33 -8.22 0.93 -0.41
C ARG A 33 -7.56 1.65 0.77
N PRO A 34 -7.58 2.99 0.82
CA PRO A 34 -7.14 3.72 2.00
C PRO A 34 -7.91 3.28 3.23
N ALA A 35 -7.17 2.95 4.29
CA ALA A 35 -7.70 2.59 5.59
C ALA A 35 -6.92 3.34 6.69
N PRO A 36 -6.88 4.68 6.63
CA PRO A 36 -6.06 5.48 7.54
C PRO A 36 -6.51 5.23 8.98
N ARG A 37 -5.52 5.02 9.88
CA ARG A 37 -5.63 5.07 11.35
C ARG A 37 -4.30 4.58 11.94
N HIS A 38 -4.06 3.26 11.90
CA HIS A 38 -2.86 2.62 12.48
C HIS A 38 -1.57 3.32 12.02
N THR A 39 -1.50 3.61 10.72
CA THR A 39 -0.69 4.70 10.18
C THR A 39 -1.57 5.57 9.26
N PRO A 40 -1.16 6.83 8.98
CA PRO A 40 -1.86 7.66 7.99
C PRO A 40 -1.92 7.01 6.59
N GLY A 41 -0.90 6.23 6.22
CA GLY A 41 -0.82 5.51 4.94
C GLY A 41 -1.32 4.06 4.97
N SER A 42 -1.96 3.61 6.05
CA SER A 42 -2.50 2.24 6.14
C SER A 42 -3.45 1.96 4.97
N THR A 43 -3.24 0.83 4.31
CA THR A 43 -3.93 0.44 3.08
C THR A 43 -4.40 -1.01 3.18
N VAL A 44 -5.67 -1.27 2.89
CA VAL A 44 -6.23 -2.62 2.75
C VAL A 44 -6.18 -3.01 1.27
N PHE A 45 -5.75 -4.25 0.98
CA PHE A 45 -5.83 -4.79 -0.38
C PHE A 45 -7.02 -5.72 -0.52
N VAL A 46 -7.88 -5.45 -1.51
CA VAL A 46 -8.97 -6.34 -1.92
C VAL A 46 -8.46 -7.18 -3.07
N ILE A 47 -8.49 -8.50 -2.91
CA ILE A 47 -8.13 -9.47 -3.93
C ILE A 47 -9.40 -10.18 -4.38
N GLY A 48 -9.65 -10.26 -5.67
CA GLY A 48 -10.79 -11.00 -6.22
C GLY A 48 -10.44 -11.78 -7.47
N ASP A 49 -10.98 -12.99 -7.56
CA ASP A 49 -10.93 -13.85 -8.75
C ASP A 49 -12.23 -14.66 -8.83
N ARG A 50 -12.81 -14.77 -10.04
CA ARG A 50 -14.00 -15.59 -10.34
C ARG A 50 -15.17 -15.51 -9.33
N GLY A 51 -15.44 -14.32 -8.81
CA GLY A 51 -16.56 -14.08 -7.87
C GLY A 51 -16.19 -14.25 -6.38
N GLU A 52 -15.02 -14.79 -6.09
CA GLU A 52 -14.47 -14.88 -4.75
C GLU A 52 -13.70 -13.59 -4.38
N ARG A 53 -13.64 -13.29 -3.08
CA ARG A 53 -12.88 -12.13 -2.57
C ARG A 53 -12.19 -12.41 -1.24
N ALA A 54 -10.99 -11.86 -1.09
CA ALA A 54 -10.24 -11.81 0.15
C ALA A 54 -9.80 -10.37 0.46
N LEU A 55 -9.56 -10.10 1.76
CA LEU A 55 -9.07 -8.81 2.24
C LEU A 55 -7.73 -9.02 2.96
N LEU A 56 -6.69 -8.31 2.53
CA LEU A 56 -5.45 -8.16 3.28
C LEU A 56 -5.56 -6.88 4.11
N LEU A 57 -5.72 -7.03 5.42
CA LEU A 57 -6.10 -5.92 6.31
C LEU A 57 -4.92 -5.08 6.84
N GLY A 58 -3.69 -5.50 6.54
CA GLY A 58 -2.46 -4.88 7.05
C GLY A 58 -1.96 -5.53 8.34
#